data_AF-A0AAV1DPL6-F1
#
_entry.id   AF-A0AAV1DPL6-F1
#
_cell.length_a   1.000
_cell.length_b   1.000
_cell.length_c   1.000
_cell.angle_alpha   90.00
_cell.angle_beta   90.00
_cell.angle_gamma   90.00
#
_symmetry.space_group_name_H-M   'P 1'
#
loop_
_entity.id
_entity.type
_entity.pdbx_description
1 polymer ?
#
loop_
_entity_poly.entity_id
_entity_poly.type
_entity_poly.pdbx_seq_one_letter_code
_entity_poly.pdbx_strand_id
1 'polypeptide(L)'
;MQLHFSPSMRSITISSSGNGTSNGGFGGGGADLMKIKVAPRHISYRTLFHTILILAFLLPFVFILTALVTLEGVNKCSSIDCLGRRLGPKLLGRDDSGRLVKDFVKILNQVNAEEVPDRLKLPDSFHQLVSEMKNNKYNAKEFAFILKGMMEKLEKDIKASKFAELTNKHFAASSIPKGIHCFALRLTDEYSSNALARRQLPSPELLPLLSDNSYHHFVVSTDNILAAAVVVNSTIQSSSKPEKIVFHVITDKKTYAGMHSWFALHSVSPAIIEVKGVHQFDWLTRENVPVLEAVENHNVIRKYYHGNHVAGANYTDTTPRTFASKLQARSPKYISLLNHIRIYLPELFPNLNKVVFLDDDVVIQRDLSPLWDIDLDGKVNGAVETCKGEDEWVMSKRFKNYFNFSHPLIAKNLNPDDCAWAYGMNIFDLHAWRQTHIRDTYHAWLKEVFAHFL
;
A
#
# COMPACT_ATOMS: atom_id res chain seq x y z
N MET A 1 -11.08 -27.22 24.64
CA MET A 1 -10.64 -25.88 24.18
C MET A 1 -11.55 -25.50 23.02
N GLN A 2 -12.54 -24.65 23.28
CA GLN A 2 -13.50 -24.19 22.25
C GLN A 2 -13.40 -22.67 22.19
N LEU A 3 -13.19 -22.15 20.99
CA LEU A 3 -13.07 -20.71 20.70
C LEU A 3 -14.33 -20.27 19.95
N HIS A 4 -15.13 -19.43 20.59
CA HIS A 4 -16.23 -18.72 19.94
C HIS A 4 -15.77 -17.30 19.60
N PHE A 5 -15.96 -16.90 18.34
CA PHE A 5 -15.67 -15.55 17.88
C PHE A 5 -16.96 -14.72 17.81
N SER A 6 -16.97 -13.57 18.49
CA SER A 6 -18.02 -12.55 18.43
C SER A 6 -17.57 -11.39 17.52
N PRO A 7 -18.46 -10.73 16.75
CA PRO A 7 -18.09 -9.84 15.65
C PRO A 7 -17.62 -8.43 16.06
N SER A 8 -17.40 -8.15 17.35
CA SER A 8 -16.89 -6.86 17.80
C SER A 8 -15.64 -7.04 18.67
N MET A 9 -14.47 -7.03 18.03
CA MET A 9 -13.17 -7.22 18.66
C MET A 9 -12.77 -6.02 19.53
N ARG A 10 -13.16 -6.02 20.82
CA ARG A 10 -12.48 -5.24 21.85
C ARG A 10 -12.31 -6.11 23.10
N SER A 11 -11.07 -6.57 23.30
CA SER A 11 -10.54 -7.44 24.38
C SER A 11 -10.71 -8.95 24.20
N ILE A 12 -9.59 -9.67 24.42
CA ILE A 12 -9.51 -11.13 24.54
C ILE A 12 -9.28 -11.42 26.03
N THR A 13 -10.23 -12.11 26.66
CA THR A 13 -10.05 -12.63 28.02
C THR A 13 -9.88 -14.15 27.93
N ILE A 14 -8.73 -14.66 28.38
CA ILE A 14 -8.48 -16.09 28.49
C ILE A 14 -8.96 -16.52 29.88
N SER A 15 -10.10 -17.19 29.96
CA SER A 15 -10.54 -17.87 31.19
C SER A 15 -10.27 -19.36 31.09
N SER A 16 -9.45 -19.88 32.01
CA SER A 16 -9.30 -21.32 32.23
C SER A 16 -10.48 -21.82 33.06
N SER A 17 -11.35 -22.63 32.47
CA SER A 17 -12.36 -23.38 33.21
C SER A 17 -11.71 -24.62 33.83
N GLY A 18 -11.23 -24.47 35.06
CA GLY A 18 -11.10 -25.58 36.00
C GLY A 18 -12.49 -26.04 36.44
N ASN A 19 -12.66 -27.36 36.54
CA ASN A 19 -13.89 -28.05 36.91
C ASN A 19 -14.58 -27.42 38.13
N GLY A 20 -15.88 -27.13 37.96
CA GLY A 20 -16.79 -26.93 39.07
C GLY A 20 -17.26 -28.28 39.61
N THR A 21 -17.06 -28.50 40.89
CA THR A 21 -17.93 -29.34 41.72
C THR A 21 -18.33 -28.59 42.98
N SER A 22 -19.63 -28.69 43.27
CA SER A 22 -20.31 -28.51 44.56
C SER A 22 -20.56 -27.11 45.15
N ASN A 23 -21.87 -26.79 45.16
CA ASN A 23 -22.69 -26.32 46.29
C ASN A 23 -22.42 -24.99 47.00
N GLY A 24 -23.47 -24.16 46.99
CA GLY A 24 -24.15 -23.78 48.23
C GLY A 24 -24.14 -22.31 48.63
N GLY A 25 -25.23 -21.61 48.32
CA GLY A 25 -26.10 -20.98 49.33
C GLY A 25 -25.64 -19.75 50.14
N PHE A 26 -26.43 -18.68 49.98
CA PHE A 26 -27.04 -17.85 51.03
C PHE A 26 -26.27 -16.71 51.73
N GLY A 27 -26.95 -15.54 51.74
CA GLY A 27 -26.95 -14.51 52.80
C GLY A 27 -25.77 -13.54 52.77
N GLY A 28 -25.89 -12.22 52.82
CA GLY A 28 -26.94 -11.38 53.39
C GLY A 28 -26.30 -10.42 54.40
N GLY A 29 -26.43 -9.10 54.17
CA GLY A 29 -26.47 -8.07 55.21
C GLY A 29 -25.16 -7.60 55.86
N GLY A 30 -24.82 -6.33 55.59
CA GLY A 30 -24.87 -5.27 56.61
C GLY A 30 -23.80 -5.20 57.71
N ALA A 31 -23.38 -3.95 57.94
CA ALA A 31 -23.05 -3.32 59.23
C ALA A 31 -21.61 -2.79 59.38
N ASP A 32 -21.54 -1.46 59.24
CA ASP A 32 -20.90 -0.49 60.13
C ASP A 32 -20.12 -0.99 61.36
N LEU A 33 -18.91 -0.42 61.44
CA LEU A 33 -18.29 0.27 62.58
C LEU A 33 -18.55 -0.25 64.01
N MET A 34 -17.45 -0.65 64.66
CA MET A 34 -17.31 -0.47 66.11
C MET A 34 -15.95 0.12 66.51
N LYS A 35 -16.06 1.19 67.29
CA LYS A 35 -15.02 2.00 67.94
C LYS A 35 -14.16 1.18 68.91
N ILE A 36 -12.87 1.51 68.97
CA ILE A 36 -12.06 1.32 70.16
C ILE A 36 -11.60 2.70 70.65
N LYS A 37 -11.87 2.96 71.93
CA LYS A 37 -11.56 4.19 72.67
C LYS A 37 -10.29 3.92 73.49
N VAL A 38 -9.23 4.68 73.27
CA VAL A 38 -8.07 4.77 74.19
C VAL A 38 -7.66 6.24 74.28
N ALA A 39 -7.61 6.76 75.51
CA ALA A 39 -7.08 8.07 75.86
C ALA A 39 -5.69 7.89 76.53
N PRO A 40 -4.94 8.96 76.84
CA PRO A 40 -4.00 9.60 75.93
C PRO A 40 -2.55 9.50 76.46
N ARG A 41 -1.55 9.57 75.57
CA ARG A 41 -0.17 9.91 75.96
C ARG A 41 0.36 11.02 75.05
N HIS A 42 0.67 12.14 75.67
CA HIS A 42 1.28 13.31 75.04
C HIS A 42 2.64 12.93 74.42
N ILE A 43 2.68 12.88 73.09
CA ILE A 43 3.92 13.03 72.32
C ILE A 43 3.63 14.14 71.32
N SER A 44 4.52 15.13 71.25
CA SER A 44 4.36 16.28 70.36
C SER A 44 4.17 15.81 68.92
N TYR A 45 2.97 16.06 68.38
CA TYR A 45 2.55 15.68 67.03
C TYR A 45 3.51 16.23 65.95
N ARG A 46 4.19 17.34 66.25
CA ARG A 46 5.20 17.95 65.38
C ARG A 46 6.41 17.03 65.14
N THR A 47 6.93 16.38 66.17
CA THR A 47 8.08 15.46 66.04
C THR A 47 7.68 14.15 65.36
N LEU A 48 6.48 13.62 65.66
CA LEU A 48 5.97 12.38 65.07
C LEU A 48 5.68 12.53 63.57
N PHE A 49 5.11 13.68 63.18
CA PHE A 49 4.88 14.03 61.78
C PHE A 49 6.21 14.13 61.01
N HIS A 50 7.22 14.80 61.54
CA HIS A 50 8.52 14.89 60.88
C HIS A 50 9.24 13.54 60.82
N THR A 51 9.14 12.68 61.84
CA THR A 51 9.73 11.33 61.77
C THR A 51 9.03 10.45 60.74
N ILE A 52 7.70 10.51 60.63
CA ILE A 52 6.95 9.75 59.63
C ILE A 52 7.24 10.27 58.22
N LEU A 53 7.32 11.60 58.05
CA LEU A 53 7.68 12.22 56.77
C LEU A 53 9.10 11.80 56.35
N ILE A 54 10.07 11.85 57.26
CA ILE A 54 11.45 11.43 57.00
C ILE A 54 11.51 9.93 56.67
N LEU A 55 10.80 9.07 57.41
CA LEU A 55 10.72 7.64 57.08
C LEU A 55 10.06 7.40 55.71
N ALA A 56 9.01 8.14 55.38
CA ALA A 56 8.28 7.99 54.12
C ALA A 56 9.13 8.39 52.90
N PHE A 57 10.09 9.30 53.06
CA PHE A 57 11.04 9.66 52.00
C PHE A 57 12.30 8.79 51.99
N LEU A 58 12.81 8.38 53.16
CA LEU A 58 14.05 7.58 53.23
C LEU A 58 13.82 6.11 52.91
N LEU A 59 12.71 5.51 53.34
CA LEU A 59 12.46 4.08 53.13
C LEU A 59 12.35 3.69 51.65
N PRO A 60 11.67 4.44 50.76
CA PRO A 60 11.67 4.16 49.33
C PRO A 60 13.06 4.32 48.72
N PHE A 61 13.85 5.28 49.19
CA PHE A 61 15.20 5.52 48.67
C PHE A 61 16.18 4.41 49.09
N VAL A 62 16.10 3.96 50.34
CA VAL A 62 16.84 2.81 50.83
C VAL A 62 16.39 1.53 50.12
N PHE A 63 15.08 1.33 49.95
CA PHE A 63 14.54 0.19 49.22
C PHE A 63 15.01 0.16 47.76
N ILE A 64 14.94 1.30 47.04
CA ILE A 64 15.44 1.42 45.67
C ILE A 64 16.95 1.18 45.63
N LEU A 65 17.73 1.75 46.56
CA LEU A 65 19.18 1.55 46.60
C LEU A 65 19.54 0.08 46.88
N THR A 66 18.85 -0.57 47.82
CA THR A 66 19.04 -2.00 48.09
C THR A 66 18.57 -2.85 46.92
N ALA A 67 17.45 -2.51 46.29
CA ALA A 67 16.92 -3.22 45.14
C ALA A 67 17.88 -3.11 43.95
N LEU A 68 18.45 -1.94 43.71
CA LEU A 68 19.42 -1.69 42.63
C LEU A 68 20.74 -2.42 42.88
N VAL A 69 21.22 -2.45 44.13
CA VAL A 69 22.39 -3.25 44.53
C VAL A 69 22.12 -4.77 44.43
N THR A 70 20.90 -5.23 44.70
CA THR A 70 20.52 -6.64 44.53
C THR A 70 20.23 -7.02 43.07
N LEU A 71 19.75 -6.08 42.24
CA LEU A 71 19.42 -6.29 40.83
C LEU A 71 20.66 -6.16 39.92
N GLU A 72 21.67 -5.39 40.31
CA GLU A 72 22.99 -5.36 39.62
C GLU A 72 23.93 -6.51 40.06
N GLY A 73 23.41 -7.51 40.79
CA GLY A 73 24.22 -8.50 41.49
C GLY A 73 23.90 -9.97 41.25
N VAL A 74 23.62 -10.41 40.01
CA VAL A 74 23.83 -11.83 39.63
C VAL A 74 24.79 -11.91 38.46
N ASN A 75 26.06 -11.63 38.73
CA ASN A 75 27.16 -12.24 37.99
C ASN A 75 28.26 -12.62 38.99
N LYS A 76 28.41 -13.93 39.16
CA LYS A 76 29.46 -14.69 39.86
C LYS A 76 30.70 -13.86 40.25
N CYS A 77 30.79 -13.46 41.51
CA CYS A 77 32.05 -13.12 42.15
C CYS A 77 32.15 -13.91 43.45
N SER A 78 32.78 -15.07 43.37
CA SER A 78 33.06 -15.96 44.50
C SER A 78 34.51 -15.79 44.91
N SER A 79 34.86 -14.73 45.63
CA SER A 79 36.06 -14.69 46.48
C SER A 79 36.04 -13.45 47.38
N ILE A 80 36.72 -13.59 48.52
CA ILE A 80 36.87 -12.64 49.63
C ILE A 80 37.59 -11.32 49.28
N ASP A 81 37.71 -10.97 47.99
CA ASP A 81 38.50 -9.83 47.51
C ASP A 81 37.68 -8.56 47.20
N CYS A 82 36.35 -8.61 47.31
CA CYS A 82 35.47 -7.47 47.02
C CYS A 82 35.33 -6.45 48.17
N LEU A 83 35.88 -6.72 49.36
CA LEU A 83 35.83 -5.81 50.51
C LEU A 83 36.99 -4.79 50.55
N GLY A 84 37.98 -4.89 49.65
CA GLY A 84 39.13 -3.99 49.60
C GLY A 84 38.93 -2.68 48.81
N ARG A 85 37.82 -2.48 48.09
CA ARG A 85 37.66 -1.35 47.15
C ARG A 85 36.92 -0.12 47.68
N ARG A 86 36.51 -0.06 48.94
CA ARG A 86 35.79 1.11 49.48
C ARG A 86 36.62 2.04 50.37
N LEU A 87 37.84 1.68 50.75
CA LEU A 87 38.75 2.55 51.51
C LEU A 87 40.22 2.36 51.07
N GLY A 88 40.65 3.16 50.07
CA GLY A 88 42.06 3.46 49.72
C GLY A 88 42.48 3.15 48.26
N PRO A 89 43.45 3.86 47.64
CA PRO A 89 43.79 5.29 47.68
C PRO A 89 43.43 5.97 46.33
N LYS A 90 42.70 7.08 46.40
CA LYS A 90 42.32 7.92 45.24
C LYS A 90 43.45 8.86 44.80
N LEU A 91 44.71 8.42 44.85
CA LEU A 91 45.87 9.30 44.69
C LEU A 91 46.91 8.89 43.63
N LEU A 92 46.69 7.84 42.82
CA LEU A 92 47.61 7.54 41.69
C LEU A 92 47.05 6.53 40.68
N GLY A 93 45.79 6.70 40.27
CA GLY A 93 45.17 5.91 39.20
C GLY A 93 44.53 6.83 38.18
N ARG A 94 45.26 7.15 37.11
CA ARG A 94 44.75 7.89 35.95
C ARG A 94 43.56 7.11 35.39
N ASP A 95 42.39 7.73 35.28
CA ASP A 95 41.22 7.13 34.63
C ASP A 95 41.50 7.04 33.11
N ASP A 96 42.22 6.00 32.73
CA ASP A 96 42.74 5.76 31.37
C ASP A 96 41.61 5.33 30.41
N SER A 97 40.45 4.94 30.96
CA SER A 97 39.28 4.51 30.19
C SER A 97 38.70 5.64 29.33
N GLY A 98 38.53 6.84 29.92
CA GLY A 98 38.05 8.02 29.21
C GLY A 98 39.06 8.56 28.19
N ARG A 99 40.36 8.27 28.38
CA ARG A 99 41.40 8.62 27.42
C ARG A 99 41.37 7.69 26.21
N LEU A 100 41.25 6.39 26.42
CA LEU A 100 41.13 5.38 25.36
C LEU A 100 39.94 5.64 24.43
N VAL A 101 38.77 5.99 24.98
CA VAL A 101 37.57 6.31 24.19
C VAL A 101 37.77 7.58 23.36
N LYS A 102 38.37 8.63 23.93
CA LYS A 102 38.69 9.87 23.20
C LYS A 102 39.67 9.62 22.07
N ASP A 103 40.71 8.81 22.30
CA ASP A 103 41.69 8.45 21.29
C ASP A 103 41.04 7.62 20.17
N PHE A 104 40.14 6.69 20.51
CA PHE A 104 39.40 5.91 19.52
C PHE A 104 38.45 6.76 18.66
N VAL A 105 37.70 7.68 19.26
CA VAL A 105 36.82 8.62 18.54
C VAL A 105 37.64 9.52 17.60
N LYS A 106 38.83 9.97 18.03
CA LYS A 106 39.74 10.73 17.17
C LYS A 106 40.16 9.92 15.94
N ILE A 107 40.47 8.63 16.11
CA ILE A 107 40.82 7.73 15.01
C ILE A 107 39.64 7.50 14.06
N LEU A 108 38.42 7.29 14.60
CA LEU A 108 37.22 7.15 13.78
C LEU A 108 36.97 8.40 12.92
N ASN A 109 37.14 9.60 13.49
CA ASN A 109 36.98 10.85 12.73
C ASN A 109 38.05 11.01 11.63
N GLN A 110 39.29 10.58 11.89
CA GLN A 110 40.34 10.56 10.88
C GLN A 110 40.00 9.59 9.74
N VAL A 111 39.61 8.36 10.08
CA VAL A 111 39.22 7.33 9.11
C VAL A 111 37.94 7.72 8.35
N ASN A 112 37.01 8.45 8.97
CA ASN A 112 35.82 8.94 8.28
C ASN A 112 36.17 9.86 7.11
N ALA A 113 37.22 10.67 7.22
CA ALA A 113 37.70 11.57 6.17
C ALA A 113 38.59 10.89 5.10
N GLU A 114 39.15 9.71 5.39
CA GLU A 114 40.03 8.95 4.47
C GLU A 114 39.22 7.88 3.72
N GLU A 115 39.48 7.64 2.42
CA GLU A 115 38.86 6.52 1.70
C GLU A 115 39.35 5.17 2.24
N VAL A 116 38.49 4.15 2.21
CA VAL A 116 38.87 2.79 2.62
C VAL A 116 39.88 2.24 1.59
N PRO A 117 41.07 1.77 2.01
CA PRO A 117 42.07 1.28 1.06
C PRO A 117 41.58 0.06 0.25
N ASP A 118 41.73 0.09 -1.07
CA ASP A 118 41.28 -0.98 -2.00
C ASP A 118 41.88 -2.37 -1.70
N ARG A 119 43.06 -2.42 -1.07
CA ARG A 119 43.76 -3.67 -0.72
C ARG A 119 43.33 -4.27 0.62
N LEU A 120 42.43 -3.61 1.34
CA LEU A 120 41.99 -4.05 2.67
C LEU A 120 41.04 -5.26 2.52
N LYS A 121 41.43 -6.40 3.07
CA LYS A 121 40.54 -7.57 3.16
C LYS A 121 39.48 -7.30 4.23
N LEU A 122 38.23 -7.18 3.79
CA LEU A 122 37.09 -6.99 4.68
C LEU A 122 36.50 -8.35 5.07
N PRO A 123 36.26 -8.62 6.37
CA PRO A 123 35.49 -9.78 6.80
C PRO A 123 34.07 -9.77 6.23
N ASP A 124 33.52 -10.95 5.95
CA ASP A 124 32.15 -11.08 5.43
C ASP A 124 31.09 -11.01 6.54
N SER A 125 31.48 -11.17 7.80
CA SER A 125 30.57 -11.11 8.95
C SER A 125 31.24 -10.55 10.19
N PHE A 126 30.42 -10.07 11.13
CA PHE A 126 30.90 -9.67 12.45
C PHE A 126 31.57 -10.83 13.20
N HIS A 127 31.08 -12.07 13.04
CA HIS A 127 31.70 -13.24 13.65
C HIS A 127 33.11 -13.48 13.11
N GLN A 128 33.31 -13.33 11.80
CA GLN A 128 34.62 -13.43 11.19
C GLN A 128 35.56 -12.32 11.66
N LEU A 129 35.09 -11.08 11.74
CA LEU A 129 35.86 -9.96 12.32
C LEU A 129 36.35 -10.30 13.73
N VAL A 130 35.46 -10.80 14.60
CA VAL A 130 35.81 -11.19 15.97
C VAL A 130 36.83 -12.34 16.00
N SER A 131 36.70 -13.32 15.11
CA SER A 131 37.65 -14.43 14.99
C SER A 131 39.03 -13.95 14.52
N GLU A 132 39.07 -13.07 13.52
CA GLU A 132 40.30 -12.49 13.00
C GLU A 132 40.99 -11.60 14.05
N MET A 133 40.24 -10.80 14.81
CA MET A 133 40.79 -9.99 15.91
C MET A 133 41.38 -10.83 17.05
N LYS A 134 40.91 -12.06 17.26
CA LYS A 134 41.50 -12.96 18.27
C LYS A 134 42.87 -13.49 17.83
N ASN A 135 43.05 -13.69 16.53
CA ASN A 135 44.24 -14.33 15.96
C ASN A 135 45.27 -13.30 15.43
N ASN A 136 44.82 -12.11 15.05
CA ASN A 136 45.64 -11.03 14.49
C ASN A 136 45.67 -9.82 15.42
N LYS A 137 46.83 -9.15 15.52
CA LYS A 137 46.98 -7.90 16.28
C LYS A 137 46.74 -6.69 15.38
N TYR A 138 45.49 -6.33 15.14
CA TYR A 138 45.15 -5.09 14.42
C TYR A 138 45.42 -3.87 15.30
N ASN A 139 45.98 -2.81 14.72
CA ASN A 139 46.03 -1.51 15.39
C ASN A 139 44.65 -0.81 15.32
N ALA A 140 44.43 0.20 16.17
CA ALA A 140 43.13 0.88 16.25
C ALA A 140 42.72 1.58 14.93
N LYS A 141 43.68 2.02 14.10
CA LYS A 141 43.41 2.64 12.80
C LYS A 141 42.98 1.60 11.77
N GLU A 142 43.64 0.45 11.71
CA GLU A 142 43.27 -0.70 10.87
C GLU A 142 41.88 -1.21 11.22
N PHE A 143 41.59 -1.38 12.51
CA PHE A 143 40.26 -1.79 12.97
C PHE A 143 39.18 -0.79 12.54
N ALA A 144 39.44 0.51 12.69
CA ALA A 144 38.52 1.56 12.26
C ALA A 144 38.27 1.52 10.75
N PHE A 145 39.30 1.26 9.92
CA PHE A 145 39.13 1.07 8.48
C PHE A 145 38.35 -0.19 8.12
N ILE A 146 38.61 -1.31 8.80
CA ILE A 146 37.86 -2.55 8.58
C ILE A 146 36.39 -2.34 8.94
N LEU A 147 36.11 -1.69 10.07
CA LEU A 147 34.75 -1.35 10.48
C LEU A 147 34.06 -0.43 9.47
N LYS A 148 34.74 0.64 9.03
CA LYS A 148 34.23 1.56 8.00
C LYS A 148 33.91 0.82 6.71
N GLY A 149 34.85 0.02 6.19
CA GLY A 149 34.65 -0.75 4.96
C GLY A 149 33.54 -1.80 5.08
N MET A 150 33.41 -2.47 6.23
CA MET A 150 32.29 -3.37 6.50
C MET A 150 30.95 -2.62 6.53
N MET A 151 30.89 -1.45 7.18
CA MET A 151 29.67 -0.62 7.22
C MET A 151 29.29 -0.11 5.82
N GLU A 152 30.24 0.43 5.05
CA GLU A 152 30.02 0.88 3.67
C GLU A 152 29.57 -0.26 2.75
N LYS A 153 30.17 -1.46 2.89
CA LYS A 153 29.75 -2.67 2.18
C LYS A 153 28.31 -3.05 2.55
N LEU A 154 27.99 -3.11 3.84
CA LEU A 154 26.64 -3.44 4.32
C LEU A 154 25.60 -2.40 3.86
N GLU A 155 25.91 -1.11 3.89
CA GLU A 155 25.04 -0.05 3.38
C GLU A 155 24.79 -0.20 1.88
N LYS A 156 25.85 -0.47 1.10
CA LYS A 156 25.76 -0.73 -0.33
C LYS A 156 24.90 -1.96 -0.64
N ASP A 157 25.10 -3.05 0.09
CA ASP A 157 24.34 -4.29 -0.07
C ASP A 157 22.85 -4.09 0.30
N ILE A 158 22.55 -3.44 1.43
CA ILE A 158 21.17 -3.08 1.82
C ILE A 158 20.52 -2.22 0.76
N LYS A 159 21.24 -1.22 0.23
CA LYS A 159 20.73 -0.33 -0.81
C LYS A 159 20.43 -1.11 -2.09
N ALA A 160 21.34 -1.99 -2.53
CA ALA A 160 21.14 -2.86 -3.69
C ALA A 160 19.93 -3.81 -3.51
N SER A 161 19.80 -4.44 -2.34
CA SER A 161 18.65 -5.31 -2.02
C SER A 161 17.33 -4.54 -2.06
N LYS A 162 17.28 -3.31 -1.53
CA LYS A 162 16.07 -2.45 -1.61
C LYS A 162 15.69 -2.12 -3.05
N PHE A 163 16.67 -1.80 -3.90
CA PHE A 163 16.39 -1.55 -5.32
C PHE A 163 15.88 -2.80 -6.04
N ALA A 164 16.46 -3.96 -5.75
CA ALA A 164 16.01 -5.24 -6.29
C ALA A 164 14.58 -5.58 -5.84
N GLU A 165 14.27 -5.39 -4.55
CA GLU A 165 12.92 -5.56 -3.99
C GLU A 165 11.90 -4.67 -4.72
N LEU A 166 12.18 -3.37 -4.86
CA LEU A 166 11.28 -2.44 -5.53
C LEU A 166 11.07 -2.79 -7.02
N THR A 167 12.13 -3.22 -7.69
CA THR A 167 12.08 -3.66 -9.08
C THR A 167 11.23 -4.92 -9.22
N ASN A 168 11.46 -5.93 -8.38
CA ASN A 168 10.68 -7.16 -8.36
C ASN A 168 9.21 -6.89 -8.04
N LYS A 169 8.92 -5.98 -7.10
CA LYS A 169 7.55 -5.55 -6.78
C LYS A 169 6.87 -4.92 -7.99
N HIS A 170 7.56 -4.04 -8.72
CA HIS A 170 7.02 -3.41 -9.92
C HIS A 170 6.70 -4.44 -11.01
N PHE A 171 7.61 -5.39 -11.26
CA PHE A 171 7.37 -6.45 -12.23
C PHE A 171 6.25 -7.38 -11.80
N ALA A 172 6.23 -7.83 -10.55
CA ALA A 172 5.15 -8.69 -10.03
C ALA A 172 3.78 -8.02 -10.14
N ALA A 173 3.69 -6.71 -9.88
CA ALA A 173 2.44 -5.95 -9.99
C ALA A 173 1.99 -5.68 -11.43
N SER A 174 2.90 -5.76 -12.41
CA SER A 174 2.61 -5.47 -13.82
C SER A 174 2.57 -6.72 -14.71
N SER A 175 3.14 -7.83 -14.25
CA SER A 175 3.20 -9.09 -14.98
C SER A 175 1.89 -9.84 -14.93
N ILE A 176 1.52 -10.47 -16.05
CA ILE A 176 0.38 -11.39 -16.10
C ILE A 176 0.84 -12.76 -15.56
N PRO A 177 0.20 -13.33 -14.53
CA PRO A 177 0.51 -14.66 -14.04
C PRO A 177 0.39 -15.72 -15.15
N LYS A 178 1.31 -16.69 -15.19
CA LYS A 178 1.34 -17.74 -16.22
C LYS A 178 0.00 -18.47 -16.38
N GLY A 179 -0.68 -18.78 -15.26
CA GLY A 179 -1.98 -19.45 -15.29
C GLY A 179 -3.05 -18.64 -16.01
N ILE A 180 -3.14 -17.33 -15.74
CA ILE A 180 -4.10 -16.43 -16.39
C ILE A 180 -3.75 -16.28 -17.88
N HIS A 181 -2.47 -16.19 -18.21
CA HIS A 181 -2.03 -16.15 -19.61
C HIS A 181 -2.40 -17.43 -20.37
N CYS A 182 -2.12 -18.61 -19.79
CA CYS A 182 -2.52 -19.90 -20.38
C CYS A 182 -4.04 -20.01 -20.52
N PHE A 183 -4.81 -19.50 -19.56
CA PHE A 183 -6.27 -19.47 -19.62
C PHE A 183 -6.77 -18.63 -20.80
N ALA A 184 -6.22 -17.42 -21.00
CA ALA A 184 -6.56 -16.59 -22.15
C ALA A 184 -6.21 -17.25 -23.49
N LEU A 185 -5.06 -17.92 -23.57
CA LEU A 185 -4.65 -18.70 -24.76
C LEU A 185 -5.62 -19.85 -25.04
N ARG A 186 -6.05 -20.60 -24.03
CA ARG A 186 -7.03 -21.69 -24.19
C ARG A 186 -8.37 -21.17 -24.69
N LEU A 187 -8.87 -20.06 -24.15
CA LEU A 187 -10.12 -19.46 -24.65
C LEU A 187 -9.99 -18.93 -26.07
N THR A 188 -8.80 -18.47 -26.46
CA THR A 188 -8.51 -18.06 -27.83
C THR A 188 -8.49 -19.27 -28.78
N ASP A 189 -7.97 -20.41 -28.32
CA ASP A 189 -8.05 -21.68 -29.05
C ASP A 189 -9.51 -22.13 -29.22
N GLU A 190 -10.33 -22.05 -28.16
CA GLU A 190 -11.79 -22.28 -28.23
C GLU A 190 -12.46 -21.35 -29.26
N TYR A 191 -12.09 -20.07 -29.32
CA TYR A 191 -12.64 -19.16 -30.33
C TYR A 191 -12.41 -19.67 -31.76
N SER A 192 -11.26 -20.28 -32.00
CA SER A 192 -10.87 -20.75 -33.32
C SER A 192 -11.54 -22.07 -33.72
N SER A 193 -11.72 -22.98 -32.75
CA SER A 193 -12.12 -24.38 -32.98
C SER A 193 -13.59 -24.67 -32.64
N ASN A 194 -14.20 -23.88 -31.75
CA ASN A 194 -15.54 -24.12 -31.22
C ASN A 194 -16.56 -23.10 -31.80
N ALA A 195 -17.57 -23.59 -32.51
CA ALA A 195 -18.62 -22.74 -33.10
C ALA A 195 -19.45 -22.01 -32.02
N LEU A 196 -19.66 -22.63 -30.85
CA LEU A 196 -20.39 -22.01 -29.75
C LEU A 196 -19.63 -20.83 -29.15
N ALA A 197 -18.30 -20.89 -29.12
CA ALA A 197 -17.44 -19.80 -28.64
C ALA A 197 -17.47 -18.56 -29.55
N ARG A 198 -17.90 -18.73 -30.81
CA ARG A 198 -18.09 -17.65 -31.80
C ARG A 198 -19.54 -17.20 -31.95
N ARG A 199 -20.46 -17.69 -31.11
CA ARG A 199 -21.85 -17.26 -31.14
C ARG A 199 -21.94 -15.76 -30.89
N GLN A 200 -22.69 -15.05 -31.72
CA GLN A 200 -22.88 -13.60 -31.59
C GLN A 200 -23.42 -13.23 -30.20
N LEU A 201 -22.80 -12.20 -29.61
CA LEU A 201 -23.16 -11.63 -28.31
C LEU A 201 -23.59 -10.17 -28.46
N PRO A 202 -24.86 -9.82 -28.19
CA PRO A 202 -25.98 -10.71 -27.86
C PRO A 202 -26.60 -11.36 -29.11
N SER A 203 -27.67 -12.15 -28.97
CA SER A 203 -28.42 -12.64 -30.11
C SER A 203 -29.01 -11.49 -30.95
N PRO A 204 -29.24 -11.68 -32.26
CA PRO A 204 -29.74 -10.62 -33.15
C PRO A 204 -31.00 -9.89 -32.66
N GLU A 205 -31.90 -10.61 -31.99
CA GLU A 205 -33.15 -10.08 -31.43
C GLU A 205 -32.94 -9.05 -30.31
N LEU A 206 -31.80 -9.13 -29.62
CA LEU A 206 -31.47 -8.26 -28.48
C LEU A 206 -30.58 -7.09 -28.88
N LEU A 207 -30.10 -7.02 -30.13
CA LEU A 207 -29.25 -5.93 -30.62
C LEU A 207 -29.87 -4.53 -30.44
N PRO A 208 -31.18 -4.30 -30.67
CA PRO A 208 -31.79 -2.99 -30.45
C PRO A 208 -31.69 -2.50 -28.99
N LEU A 209 -31.62 -3.43 -28.03
CA LEU A 209 -31.58 -3.13 -26.60
C LEU A 209 -30.21 -2.61 -26.15
N LEU A 210 -29.16 -2.78 -26.96
CA LEU A 210 -27.82 -2.24 -26.67
C LEU A 210 -27.76 -0.71 -26.67
N SER A 211 -28.81 -0.04 -27.17
CA SER A 211 -28.93 1.43 -27.17
C SER A 211 -30.23 1.92 -26.53
N ASP A 212 -30.96 1.04 -25.83
CA ASP A 212 -32.22 1.40 -25.18
C ASP A 212 -31.99 1.95 -23.77
N ASN A 213 -32.20 3.25 -23.60
CA ASN A 213 -32.07 3.95 -22.32
C ASN A 213 -33.03 3.46 -21.21
N SER A 214 -33.98 2.57 -21.51
CA SER A 214 -34.83 1.89 -20.50
C SER A 214 -34.12 0.74 -19.75
N TYR A 215 -32.88 0.42 -20.13
CA TYR A 215 -32.01 -0.58 -19.52
C TYR A 215 -30.87 0.06 -18.72
N HIS A 216 -30.30 -0.71 -17.79
CA HIS A 216 -29.15 -0.33 -16.99
C HIS A 216 -27.87 -0.75 -17.72
N HIS A 217 -27.23 0.20 -18.40
CA HIS A 217 -26.00 0.01 -19.16
C HIS A 217 -24.75 0.12 -18.28
N PHE A 218 -24.07 -1.00 -18.10
CA PHE A 218 -22.77 -1.07 -17.44
C PHE A 218 -21.66 -1.21 -18.48
N VAL A 219 -20.52 -0.57 -18.22
CA VAL A 219 -19.34 -0.63 -19.08
C VAL A 219 -18.16 -1.12 -18.25
N VAL A 220 -17.43 -2.11 -18.78
CA VAL A 220 -16.14 -2.54 -18.23
C VAL A 220 -15.12 -2.57 -19.36
N SER A 221 -13.94 -1.99 -19.14
CA SER A 221 -12.84 -2.03 -20.12
C SER A 221 -11.61 -2.69 -19.54
N THR A 222 -11.23 -3.85 -20.08
CA THR A 222 -10.12 -4.65 -19.55
C THR A 222 -9.57 -5.68 -20.54
N ASP A 223 -8.30 -6.04 -20.38
CA ASP A 223 -7.62 -7.18 -21.02
C ASP A 223 -7.58 -8.42 -20.12
N ASN A 224 -8.21 -8.38 -18.94
CA ASN A 224 -8.27 -9.48 -17.99
C ASN A 224 -9.64 -10.16 -18.02
N ILE A 225 -9.70 -11.31 -18.69
CA ILE A 225 -10.93 -12.10 -18.89
C ILE A 225 -11.54 -12.53 -17.55
N LEU A 226 -10.72 -12.96 -16.59
CA LEU A 226 -11.21 -13.43 -15.29
C LEU A 226 -11.80 -12.28 -14.47
N ALA A 227 -11.14 -11.12 -14.51
CA ALA A 227 -11.61 -9.93 -13.81
C ALA A 227 -12.96 -9.44 -14.39
N ALA A 228 -13.07 -9.32 -15.72
CA ALA A 228 -14.34 -9.02 -16.38
C ALA A 228 -15.45 -10.02 -16.00
N ALA A 229 -15.14 -11.33 -15.98
CA ALA A 229 -16.09 -12.36 -15.59
C ALA A 229 -16.61 -12.15 -14.16
N VAL A 230 -15.73 -11.81 -13.21
CA VAL A 230 -16.09 -11.56 -11.82
C VAL A 230 -16.97 -10.31 -11.68
N VAL A 231 -16.60 -9.21 -12.32
CA VAL A 231 -17.37 -7.95 -12.28
C VAL A 231 -18.78 -8.17 -12.83
N VAL A 232 -18.88 -8.75 -14.02
CA VAL A 232 -20.16 -9.00 -14.68
C VAL A 232 -21.03 -9.94 -13.85
N ASN A 233 -20.47 -11.08 -13.41
CA ASN A 233 -21.23 -12.08 -12.67
C ASN A 233 -21.67 -11.55 -11.29
N SER A 234 -20.79 -10.84 -10.56
CA SER A 234 -21.14 -10.26 -9.25
C SER A 234 -22.20 -9.16 -9.37
N THR A 235 -22.17 -8.36 -10.45
CA THR A 235 -23.20 -7.34 -10.72
C THR A 235 -24.56 -7.97 -10.97
N ILE A 236 -24.61 -9.02 -11.80
CA ILE A 236 -25.85 -9.71 -12.15
C ILE A 236 -26.41 -10.46 -10.95
N GLN A 237 -25.58 -11.19 -10.20
CA GLN A 237 -25.99 -11.94 -9.01
C GLN A 237 -26.52 -11.04 -7.89
N SER A 238 -25.98 -9.83 -7.78
CA SER A 238 -26.40 -8.87 -6.75
C SER A 238 -27.61 -8.03 -7.14
N SER A 239 -28.06 -8.09 -8.40
CA SER A 239 -29.13 -7.23 -8.90
C SER A 239 -30.51 -7.77 -8.57
N SER A 240 -31.44 -6.85 -8.29
CA SER A 240 -32.85 -7.17 -8.10
C SER A 240 -33.59 -7.48 -9.42
N LYS A 241 -33.08 -6.96 -10.56
CA LYS A 241 -33.68 -7.09 -11.90
C LYS A 241 -32.59 -7.37 -12.95
N PRO A 242 -31.97 -8.57 -12.92
CA PRO A 242 -30.88 -8.91 -13.84
C PRO A 242 -31.29 -8.83 -15.32
N GLU A 243 -32.56 -8.99 -15.66
CA GLU A 243 -33.11 -8.86 -17.02
C GLU A 243 -33.07 -7.43 -17.58
N LYS A 244 -32.85 -6.43 -16.72
CA LYS A 244 -32.69 -5.02 -17.11
C LYS A 244 -31.22 -4.63 -17.31
N ILE A 245 -30.27 -5.54 -17.11
CA ILE A 245 -28.85 -5.26 -17.22
C ILE A 245 -28.36 -5.47 -18.65
N VAL A 246 -27.65 -4.48 -19.17
CA VAL A 246 -26.83 -4.58 -20.39
C VAL A 246 -25.38 -4.31 -20.01
N PHE A 247 -24.49 -5.25 -20.29
CA PHE A 247 -23.05 -5.10 -20.10
C PHE A 247 -22.33 -4.91 -21.43
N HIS A 248 -21.59 -3.82 -21.55
CA HIS A 248 -20.66 -3.57 -22.64
C HIS A 248 -19.23 -3.87 -22.15
N VAL A 249 -18.72 -5.03 -22.55
CA VAL A 249 -17.36 -5.47 -22.22
C VAL A 249 -16.44 -5.05 -23.36
N ILE A 250 -15.53 -4.11 -23.09
CA ILE A 250 -14.59 -3.59 -24.08
C ILE A 250 -13.18 -4.11 -23.79
N THR A 251 -12.54 -4.73 -24.78
CA THR A 251 -11.21 -5.31 -24.62
C THR A 251 -10.29 -4.97 -25.78
N ASP A 252 -9.00 -5.26 -25.66
CA ASP A 252 -8.05 -5.00 -26.73
C ASP A 252 -8.19 -6.01 -27.89
N LYS A 253 -7.52 -5.74 -29.01
CA LYS A 253 -7.58 -6.64 -30.18
C LYS A 253 -7.02 -8.04 -29.90
N LYS A 254 -6.05 -8.17 -28.99
CA LYS A 254 -5.33 -9.42 -28.72
C LYS A 254 -6.16 -10.35 -27.82
N THR A 255 -6.90 -9.77 -26.88
CA THR A 255 -7.70 -10.46 -25.88
C THR A 255 -9.14 -10.71 -26.36
N TYR A 256 -9.61 -9.99 -27.39
CA TYR A 256 -10.98 -10.11 -27.92
C TYR A 256 -11.46 -11.54 -28.11
N ALA A 257 -10.68 -12.39 -28.81
CA ALA A 257 -11.08 -13.77 -29.09
C ALA A 257 -11.34 -14.57 -27.79
N GLY A 258 -10.41 -14.50 -26.83
CA GLY A 258 -10.57 -15.18 -25.55
C GLY A 258 -11.71 -14.61 -24.70
N MET A 259 -11.87 -13.28 -24.66
CA MET A 259 -12.94 -12.61 -23.94
C MET A 259 -14.32 -12.98 -24.50
N HIS A 260 -14.46 -12.97 -25.83
CA HIS A 260 -15.69 -13.33 -26.52
C HIS A 260 -16.04 -14.80 -26.27
N SER A 261 -15.06 -15.71 -26.41
CA SER A 261 -15.26 -17.13 -26.09
C SER A 261 -15.79 -17.36 -24.69
N TRP A 262 -15.25 -16.65 -23.69
CA TRP A 262 -15.69 -16.79 -22.31
C TRP A 262 -17.18 -16.52 -22.16
N PHE A 263 -17.65 -15.34 -22.60
CA PHE A 263 -19.05 -14.95 -22.47
C PHE A 263 -19.99 -15.70 -23.42
N ALA A 264 -19.49 -16.24 -24.54
CA ALA A 264 -20.26 -17.07 -25.45
C ALA A 264 -20.52 -18.47 -24.87
N LEU A 265 -19.52 -19.04 -24.18
CA LEU A 265 -19.61 -20.35 -23.53
C LEU A 265 -20.25 -20.28 -22.14
N HIS A 266 -20.19 -19.13 -21.46
CA HIS A 266 -20.74 -18.91 -20.12
C HIS A 266 -21.81 -17.81 -20.18
N SER A 267 -23.00 -18.19 -20.65
CA SER A 267 -24.15 -17.28 -20.71
C SER A 267 -24.54 -16.78 -19.32
N VAL A 268 -24.87 -15.50 -19.23
CA VAL A 268 -25.31 -14.81 -17.99
C VAL A 268 -26.78 -14.40 -18.01
N SER A 269 -27.59 -15.11 -18.80
CA SER A 269 -29.03 -14.89 -18.88
C SER A 269 -29.67 -14.78 -17.48
N PRO A 270 -30.55 -13.80 -17.22
CA PRO A 270 -31.29 -12.99 -18.20
C PRO A 270 -30.61 -11.67 -18.63
N ALA A 271 -29.40 -11.37 -18.18
CA ALA A 271 -28.70 -10.15 -18.59
C ALA A 271 -28.18 -10.22 -20.04
N ILE A 272 -28.02 -9.05 -20.65
CA ILE A 272 -27.50 -8.90 -22.02
C ILE A 272 -26.01 -8.55 -21.95
N ILE A 273 -25.18 -9.23 -22.73
CA ILE A 273 -23.76 -8.91 -22.86
C ILE A 273 -23.42 -8.63 -24.32
N GLU A 274 -22.70 -7.53 -24.53
CA GLU A 274 -21.93 -7.24 -25.73
C GLU A 274 -20.44 -7.32 -25.40
N VAL A 275 -19.67 -8.04 -26.21
CA VAL A 275 -18.21 -8.05 -26.15
C VAL A 275 -17.68 -7.37 -27.40
N LYS A 276 -16.93 -6.28 -27.24
CA LYS A 276 -16.30 -5.57 -28.35
C LYS A 276 -14.80 -5.38 -28.14
N GLY A 277 -14.03 -5.66 -29.17
CA GLY A 277 -12.64 -5.25 -29.26
C GLY A 277 -12.53 -3.79 -29.65
N VAL A 278 -11.52 -3.07 -29.17
CA VAL A 278 -11.22 -1.68 -29.57
C VAL A 278 -11.14 -1.50 -31.10
N HIS A 279 -10.71 -2.54 -31.82
CA HIS A 279 -10.60 -2.57 -33.29
C HIS A 279 -11.94 -2.69 -34.03
N GLN A 280 -13.05 -2.91 -33.32
CA GLN A 280 -14.40 -2.99 -33.88
C GLN A 280 -15.17 -1.67 -33.71
N PHE A 281 -14.55 -0.64 -33.11
CA PHE A 281 -15.10 0.70 -33.05
C PHE A 281 -14.47 1.55 -34.15
N ASP A 282 -15.23 1.84 -35.20
CA ASP A 282 -14.74 2.61 -36.35
C ASP A 282 -14.24 4.00 -35.98
N TRP A 283 -14.76 4.58 -34.89
CA TRP A 283 -14.35 5.91 -34.41
C TRP A 283 -12.95 5.91 -33.75
N LEU A 284 -12.48 4.78 -33.19
CA LEU A 284 -11.20 4.68 -32.49
C LEU A 284 -10.02 4.58 -33.46
N THR A 285 -9.81 5.64 -34.24
CA THR A 285 -8.68 5.76 -35.17
C THR A 285 -7.55 6.60 -34.57
N ARG A 286 -6.38 6.59 -35.22
CA ARG A 286 -5.20 7.36 -34.80
C ARG A 286 -5.48 8.86 -34.80
N GLU A 287 -6.26 9.31 -35.78
CA GLU A 287 -6.60 10.71 -35.99
C GLU A 287 -7.49 11.24 -34.85
N ASN A 288 -8.32 10.39 -34.26
CA ASN A 288 -9.27 10.75 -33.21
C ASN A 288 -8.69 10.57 -31.80
N VAL A 289 -7.62 9.77 -31.64
CA VAL A 289 -7.07 9.38 -30.33
C VAL A 289 -5.57 9.71 -30.25
N PRO A 290 -5.19 10.84 -29.63
CA PRO A 290 -3.80 11.29 -29.55
C PRO A 290 -2.83 10.27 -28.92
N VAL A 291 -3.31 9.43 -28.00
CA VAL A 291 -2.46 8.40 -27.37
C VAL A 291 -2.08 7.30 -28.36
N LEU A 292 -2.99 6.91 -29.26
CA LEU A 292 -2.68 5.91 -30.29
C LEU A 292 -1.60 6.45 -31.24
N GLU A 293 -1.76 7.71 -31.65
CA GLU A 293 -0.75 8.41 -32.45
C GLU A 293 0.61 8.47 -31.72
N ALA A 294 0.62 8.88 -30.46
CA ALA A 294 1.84 9.04 -29.67
C ALA A 294 2.61 7.72 -29.48
N VAL A 295 1.91 6.64 -29.12
CA VAL A 295 2.53 5.33 -28.85
C VAL A 295 3.08 4.69 -30.12
N GLU A 296 2.39 4.83 -31.25
CA GLU A 296 2.80 4.21 -32.50
C GLU A 296 3.91 5.01 -33.23
N ASN A 297 3.85 6.34 -33.20
CA ASN A 297 4.78 7.19 -33.94
C ASN A 297 6.06 7.53 -33.17
N HIS A 298 6.04 7.52 -31.82
CA HIS A 298 7.18 7.98 -31.02
C HIS A 298 7.85 6.83 -30.27
N ASN A 299 8.96 6.34 -30.86
CA ASN A 299 9.81 5.33 -30.25
C ASN A 299 10.32 5.72 -28.84
N VAL A 300 10.50 7.02 -28.57
CA VAL A 300 10.91 7.53 -27.25
C VAL A 300 9.83 7.25 -26.20
N ILE A 301 8.57 7.58 -26.49
CA ILE A 301 7.41 7.33 -25.63
C ILE A 301 7.26 5.83 -25.40
N ARG A 302 7.29 5.04 -26.49
CA ARG A 302 7.22 3.58 -26.41
C ARG A 302 8.35 3.00 -25.54
N LYS A 303 9.59 3.47 -25.68
CA LYS A 303 10.73 3.03 -24.86
C LYS A 303 10.65 3.52 -23.42
N TYR A 304 10.02 4.66 -23.17
CA TYR A 304 9.84 5.17 -21.81
C TYR A 304 8.92 4.25 -21.00
N TYR A 305 7.77 3.87 -21.57
CA TYR A 305 6.74 3.07 -20.91
C TYR A 305 6.87 1.55 -21.08
N HIS A 306 7.43 1.05 -22.19
CA HIS A 306 7.62 -0.40 -22.42
C HIS A 306 9.09 -0.85 -22.42
N GLY A 307 10.03 0.08 -22.29
CA GLY A 307 11.46 -0.24 -22.29
C GLY A 307 11.96 -0.74 -20.95
N ASN A 308 13.27 -0.96 -20.85
CA ASN A 308 13.89 -1.37 -19.61
C ASN A 308 13.83 -0.24 -18.57
N HIS A 309 12.98 -0.40 -17.56
CA HIS A 309 12.79 0.56 -16.47
C HIS A 309 14.01 0.71 -15.55
N VAL A 310 14.96 -0.23 -15.63
CA VAL A 310 16.17 -0.31 -14.81
C VAL A 310 17.40 0.29 -15.54
N ALA A 311 17.35 0.41 -16.87
CA ALA A 311 18.45 0.97 -17.65
C ALA A 311 18.61 2.47 -17.37
N GLY A 312 19.79 2.87 -16.86
CA GLY A 312 20.15 4.27 -16.60
C GLY A 312 19.86 4.76 -15.17
N ALA A 313 19.42 3.90 -14.24
CA ALA A 313 19.31 4.27 -12.84
C ALA A 313 20.71 4.40 -12.22
N ASN A 314 21.20 5.64 -12.05
CA ASN A 314 22.38 5.87 -11.24
C ASN A 314 22.02 5.60 -9.76
N TYR A 315 22.40 4.43 -9.26
CA TYR A 315 22.11 3.99 -7.89
C TYR A 315 22.84 4.83 -6.83
N THR A 316 23.81 5.65 -7.20
CA THR A 316 24.51 6.52 -6.23
C THR A 316 23.58 7.63 -5.73
N ASP A 317 22.88 8.33 -6.62
CA ASP A 317 22.19 9.60 -6.30
C ASP A 317 20.68 9.44 -6.09
N THR A 318 20.14 8.26 -6.38
CA THR A 318 18.69 8.01 -6.30
C THR A 318 18.32 7.42 -4.93
N THR A 319 17.29 7.95 -4.29
CA THR A 319 16.71 7.32 -3.08
C THR A 319 15.74 6.20 -3.47
N PRO A 320 15.54 5.18 -2.61
CA PRO A 320 14.55 4.12 -2.87
C PRO A 320 13.15 4.66 -3.16
N ARG A 321 12.72 5.74 -2.47
CA ARG A 321 11.42 6.39 -2.71
C ARG A 321 11.34 6.97 -4.11
N THR A 322 12.32 7.78 -4.51
CA THR A 322 12.35 8.39 -5.86
C THR A 322 12.42 7.33 -6.96
N PHE A 323 13.11 6.22 -6.71
CA PHE A 323 13.16 5.11 -7.66
C PHE A 323 11.80 4.41 -7.79
N ALA A 324 11.12 4.13 -6.68
CA ALA A 324 9.78 3.57 -6.70
C ALA A 324 8.79 4.46 -7.47
N SER A 325 8.84 5.77 -7.25
CA SER A 325 8.01 6.74 -8.00
C SER A 325 8.33 6.75 -9.50
N LYS A 326 9.61 6.67 -9.88
CA LYS A 326 10.01 6.56 -11.29
C LYS A 326 9.51 5.27 -11.95
N LEU A 327 9.60 4.14 -11.25
CA LEU A 327 9.07 2.86 -11.75
C LEU A 327 7.55 2.93 -11.96
N GLN A 328 6.83 3.50 -11.00
CA GLN A 328 5.39 3.70 -11.11
C GLN A 328 5.05 4.59 -12.32
N ALA A 329 5.65 5.76 -12.43
CA ALA A 329 5.40 6.72 -13.52
C ALA A 329 5.66 6.14 -14.93
N ARG A 330 6.54 5.13 -15.03
CA ARG A 330 6.85 4.44 -16.29
C ARG A 330 5.95 3.24 -16.56
N SER A 331 4.92 2.99 -15.75
CA SER A 331 4.03 1.83 -15.97
C SER A 331 3.37 1.86 -17.35
N PRO A 332 3.37 0.74 -18.10
CA PRO A 332 2.65 0.62 -19.38
C PRO A 332 1.16 0.95 -19.29
N LYS A 333 0.56 0.84 -18.10
CA LYS A 333 -0.87 1.14 -17.88
C LYS A 333 -1.23 2.58 -18.25
N TYR A 334 -0.29 3.53 -18.13
CA TYR A 334 -0.54 4.94 -18.44
C TYR A 334 -0.67 5.26 -19.93
N ILE A 335 -0.27 4.34 -20.80
CA ILE A 335 -0.47 4.45 -22.26
C ILE A 335 -1.39 3.36 -22.80
N SER A 336 -2.02 2.57 -21.91
CA SER A 336 -2.96 1.54 -22.31
C SER A 336 -4.21 2.18 -22.91
N LEU A 337 -4.52 1.86 -24.16
CA LEU A 337 -5.71 2.37 -24.83
C LEU A 337 -6.98 2.11 -24.01
N LEU A 338 -7.10 0.95 -23.35
CA LEU A 338 -8.23 0.57 -22.51
C LEU A 338 -8.50 1.57 -21.37
N ASN A 339 -7.45 2.19 -20.83
CA ASN A 339 -7.60 3.24 -19.82
C ASN A 339 -8.01 4.59 -20.45
N HIS A 340 -7.64 4.84 -21.70
CA HIS A 340 -7.99 6.07 -22.39
C HIS A 340 -9.40 6.04 -23.01
N ILE A 341 -9.99 4.86 -23.27
CA ILE A 341 -11.35 4.78 -23.86
C ILE A 341 -12.40 5.46 -23.00
N ARG A 342 -12.13 5.55 -21.69
CA ARG A 342 -12.96 6.18 -20.67
C ARG A 342 -13.41 7.58 -21.06
N ILE A 343 -12.53 8.35 -21.72
CA ILE A 343 -12.85 9.72 -22.14
C ILE A 343 -13.73 9.77 -23.41
N TYR A 344 -13.82 8.66 -24.14
CA TYR A 344 -14.53 8.53 -25.40
C TYR A 344 -15.88 7.80 -25.26
N LEU A 345 -16.34 7.54 -24.04
CA LEU A 345 -17.64 6.91 -23.80
C LEU A 345 -18.80 7.60 -24.58
N PRO A 346 -18.85 8.95 -24.70
CA PRO A 346 -19.88 9.60 -25.50
C PRO A 346 -19.85 9.22 -26.99
N GLU A 347 -18.66 9.02 -27.57
CA GLU A 347 -18.48 8.60 -28.97
C GLU A 347 -18.66 7.10 -29.18
N LEU A 348 -18.30 6.28 -28.19
CA LEU A 348 -18.52 4.83 -28.24
C LEU A 348 -20.00 4.47 -28.10
N PHE A 349 -20.77 5.29 -27.36
CA PHE A 349 -22.18 5.07 -27.08
C PHE A 349 -23.02 6.32 -27.38
N PRO A 350 -23.15 6.72 -28.67
CA PRO A 350 -23.79 7.97 -29.05
C PRO A 350 -25.29 8.04 -28.70
N ASN A 351 -25.95 6.88 -28.59
CA ASN A 351 -27.39 6.78 -28.34
C ASN A 351 -27.74 6.56 -26.86
N LEU A 352 -26.75 6.38 -25.98
CA LEU A 352 -26.97 6.23 -24.55
C LEU A 352 -26.85 7.59 -23.84
N ASN A 353 -27.69 7.79 -22.84
CA ASN A 353 -27.74 8.99 -22.02
C ASN A 353 -26.95 8.83 -20.72
N LYS A 354 -26.99 7.65 -20.11
CA LYS A 354 -26.31 7.38 -18.83
C LYS A 354 -25.73 5.97 -18.81
N VAL A 355 -24.52 5.82 -18.27
CA VAL A 355 -23.85 4.53 -18.08
C VAL A 355 -23.18 4.47 -16.72
N VAL A 356 -23.01 3.27 -16.17
CA VAL A 356 -22.14 3.03 -15.02
C VAL A 356 -20.87 2.33 -15.49
N PHE A 357 -19.72 2.98 -15.32
CA PHE A 357 -18.42 2.39 -15.62
C PHE A 357 -17.84 1.72 -14.38
N LEU A 358 -17.38 0.48 -14.54
CA LEU A 358 -16.77 -0.32 -13.49
C LEU A 358 -15.33 -0.68 -13.88
N ASP A 359 -14.37 -0.46 -12.96
CA ASP A 359 -13.03 -1.02 -13.10
C ASP A 359 -13.09 -2.57 -12.99
N ASP A 360 -12.06 -3.26 -13.45
CA ASP A 360 -12.04 -4.72 -13.48
C ASP A 360 -11.66 -5.36 -12.12
N ASP A 361 -11.16 -4.56 -11.19
CA ASP A 361 -10.73 -4.98 -9.85
C ASP A 361 -11.81 -4.74 -8.75
N VAL A 362 -13.08 -4.69 -9.15
CA VAL A 362 -14.22 -4.54 -8.23
C VAL A 362 -15.06 -5.80 -8.13
N VAL A 363 -15.78 -5.95 -7.00
CA VAL A 363 -16.80 -6.99 -6.81
C VAL A 363 -18.05 -6.33 -6.26
N ILE A 364 -19.16 -6.52 -6.97
CA ILE A 364 -20.44 -5.92 -6.60
C ILE A 364 -21.11 -6.84 -5.60
N GLN A 365 -21.56 -6.27 -4.48
CA GLN A 365 -22.20 -7.00 -3.38
C GLN A 365 -23.67 -6.61 -3.16
N ARG A 366 -24.16 -5.59 -3.87
CA ARG A 366 -25.53 -5.07 -3.75
C ARG A 366 -26.02 -4.53 -5.09
N ASP A 367 -27.33 -4.43 -5.23
CA ASP A 367 -27.96 -3.89 -6.42
C ASP A 367 -27.52 -2.43 -6.69
N LEU A 368 -27.05 -2.18 -7.90
CA LEU A 368 -26.58 -0.87 -8.36
C LEU A 368 -27.66 -0.09 -9.13
N SER A 369 -28.86 -0.66 -9.32
CA SER A 369 -29.96 0.02 -10.00
C SER A 369 -30.28 1.43 -9.44
N PRO A 370 -30.19 1.72 -8.12
CA PRO A 370 -30.47 3.07 -7.61
C PRO A 370 -29.53 4.16 -8.12
N LEU A 371 -28.38 3.80 -8.72
CA LEU A 371 -27.45 4.77 -9.30
C LEU A 371 -28.06 5.50 -10.52
N TRP A 372 -29.02 4.90 -11.23
CA TRP A 372 -29.69 5.56 -12.36
C TRP A 372 -30.62 6.70 -11.92
N ASP A 373 -31.18 6.60 -10.71
CA ASP A 373 -32.10 7.57 -10.12
C ASP A 373 -31.36 8.78 -9.50
N ILE A 374 -30.04 8.73 -9.41
CA ILE A 374 -29.23 9.85 -8.90
C ILE A 374 -29.28 11.00 -9.91
N ASP A 375 -29.76 12.15 -9.44
CA ASP A 375 -29.63 13.43 -10.12
C ASP A 375 -28.18 13.93 -9.99
N LEU A 376 -27.54 14.13 -11.13
CA LEU A 376 -26.15 14.60 -11.20
C LEU A 376 -26.06 16.14 -11.25
N ASP A 377 -27.18 16.88 -11.13
CA ASP A 377 -27.21 18.34 -11.09
C ASP A 377 -26.45 18.98 -12.28
N GLY A 378 -26.70 18.44 -13.47
CA GLY A 378 -26.03 18.82 -14.72
C GLY A 378 -24.54 18.48 -14.79
N LYS A 379 -23.98 17.74 -13.83
CA LYS A 379 -22.60 17.23 -13.87
C LYS A 379 -22.49 15.99 -14.73
N VAL A 380 -21.34 15.85 -15.38
CA VAL A 380 -21.03 14.75 -16.29
C VAL A 380 -20.70 13.44 -15.55
N ASN A 381 -20.13 13.53 -14.35
CA ASN A 381 -19.64 12.38 -13.59
C ASN A 381 -20.15 12.41 -12.15
N GLY A 382 -20.72 11.29 -11.69
CA GLY A 382 -20.92 10.97 -10.28
C GLY A 382 -19.93 9.89 -9.82
N ALA A 383 -19.18 10.17 -8.76
CA ALA A 383 -18.15 9.26 -8.26
C ALA A 383 -18.01 9.33 -6.73
N VAL A 384 -17.30 8.35 -6.17
CA VAL A 384 -17.02 8.28 -4.73
C VAL A 384 -15.84 9.20 -4.37
N GLU A 385 -16.09 10.16 -3.50
CA GLU A 385 -15.05 11.07 -3.02
C GLU A 385 -14.00 10.34 -2.15
N THR A 386 -12.73 10.74 -2.26
CA THR A 386 -11.62 10.09 -1.54
C THR A 386 -10.88 11.03 -0.58
N CYS A 387 -11.38 12.26 -0.43
CA CYS A 387 -10.80 13.23 0.49
C CYS A 387 -11.48 13.28 1.85
N LYS A 388 -12.72 12.77 1.97
CA LYS A 388 -13.48 12.70 3.22
C LYS A 388 -13.57 11.25 3.67
N GLY A 389 -12.83 10.93 4.71
CA GLY A 389 -12.85 9.62 5.37
C GLY A 389 -12.16 9.76 6.71
N GLU A 390 -12.76 9.19 7.75
CA GLU A 390 -12.15 9.06 9.07
C GLU A 390 -11.21 7.84 9.14
N ASP A 391 -11.01 7.16 8.01
CA ASP A 391 -10.22 5.94 7.92
C ASP A 391 -8.72 6.28 7.96
N GLU A 392 -8.07 5.92 9.06
CA GLU A 392 -6.62 6.11 9.27
C GLU A 392 -5.77 5.48 8.16
N TRP A 393 -6.32 4.50 7.42
CA TRP A 393 -5.63 3.77 6.36
C TRP A 393 -5.83 4.38 4.97
N VAL A 394 -6.83 5.25 4.78
CA VAL A 394 -7.12 5.90 3.50
C VAL A 394 -6.62 7.33 3.55
N MET A 395 -5.40 7.56 3.06
CA MET A 395 -4.89 8.93 2.92
C MET A 395 -5.87 9.77 2.10
N SER A 396 -6.37 10.87 2.69
CA SER A 396 -7.16 11.89 1.99
C SER A 396 -6.44 12.27 0.69
N LYS A 397 -7.09 11.99 -0.44
CA LYS A 397 -6.53 12.25 -1.76
C LYS A 397 -7.05 13.59 -2.28
N ARG A 398 -6.17 14.57 -2.31
CA ARG A 398 -6.39 15.88 -2.93
C ARG A 398 -5.48 16.05 -4.13
N PHE A 399 -5.73 17.06 -4.95
CA PHE A 399 -4.93 17.30 -6.14
C PHE A 399 -3.44 17.51 -5.82
N LYS A 400 -3.10 18.12 -4.67
CA LYS A 400 -1.69 18.23 -4.21
C LYS A 400 -0.95 16.90 -4.01
N ASN A 401 -1.67 15.79 -3.90
CA ASN A 401 -1.06 14.46 -3.80
C ASN A 401 -0.65 13.89 -5.16
N TYR A 402 -1.19 14.42 -6.26
CA TYR A 402 -0.99 13.90 -7.63
C TYR A 402 -0.22 14.86 -8.53
N PHE A 403 -0.43 16.16 -8.36
CA PHE A 403 0.15 17.17 -9.22
C PHE A 403 1.28 17.94 -8.53
N ASN A 404 2.28 18.32 -9.32
CA ASN A 404 3.35 19.21 -8.88
C ASN A 404 2.91 20.68 -9.04
N PHE A 405 2.42 21.27 -7.95
CA PHE A 405 1.97 22.67 -7.93
C PHE A 405 3.10 23.70 -8.07
N SER A 406 4.37 23.29 -8.10
CA SER A 406 5.46 24.17 -8.52
C SER A 406 5.44 24.44 -10.04
N HIS A 407 4.70 23.64 -10.83
CA HIS A 407 4.59 23.82 -12.27
C HIS A 407 3.57 24.92 -12.61
N PRO A 408 3.93 25.98 -13.38
CA PRO A 408 3.05 27.12 -13.64
C PRO A 408 1.70 26.75 -14.27
N LEU A 409 1.69 25.82 -15.23
CA LEU A 409 0.44 25.36 -15.87
C LEU A 409 -0.49 24.64 -14.89
N ILE A 410 0.04 23.93 -13.89
CA ILE A 410 -0.76 23.23 -12.90
C ILE A 410 -1.33 24.24 -11.91
N ALA A 411 -0.48 25.09 -11.34
CA ALA A 411 -0.89 26.10 -10.35
C ALA A 411 -1.91 27.11 -10.88
N LYS A 412 -1.87 27.40 -12.18
CA LYS A 412 -2.82 28.31 -12.84
C LYS A 412 -4.20 27.68 -13.06
N ASN A 413 -4.27 26.37 -13.31
CA ASN A 413 -5.51 25.71 -13.77
C ASN A 413 -6.19 24.85 -12.71
N LEU A 414 -5.47 24.42 -11.66
CA LEU A 414 -5.97 23.50 -10.64
C LEU A 414 -5.80 24.10 -9.24
N ASN A 415 -6.68 23.71 -8.31
CA ASN A 415 -6.54 24.07 -6.91
C ASN A 415 -5.94 22.86 -6.13
N PRO A 416 -4.85 23.06 -5.34
CA PRO A 416 -4.22 21.96 -4.59
C PRO A 416 -5.12 21.28 -3.57
N ASP A 417 -6.14 21.99 -3.08
CA ASP A 417 -7.05 21.47 -2.05
C ASP A 417 -8.31 20.83 -2.63
N ASP A 418 -8.49 20.83 -3.95
CA ASP A 418 -9.61 20.12 -4.59
C ASP A 418 -9.53 18.62 -4.30
N CYS A 419 -10.71 18.04 -4.10
CA CYS A 419 -10.89 16.64 -3.77
C CYS A 419 -10.66 15.77 -5.00
N ALA A 420 -9.82 14.73 -4.87
CA ALA A 420 -9.80 13.66 -5.84
C ALA A 420 -10.93 12.65 -5.55
N TRP A 421 -11.34 11.92 -6.58
CA TRP A 421 -12.30 10.83 -6.47
C TRP A 421 -11.69 9.51 -6.93
N ALA A 422 -12.29 8.40 -6.49
CA ALA A 422 -11.91 7.08 -6.93
C ALA A 422 -12.58 6.76 -8.27
N TYR A 423 -11.82 6.18 -9.20
CA TYR A 423 -12.36 5.79 -10.49
C TYR A 423 -13.02 4.38 -10.49
N GLY A 424 -12.89 3.60 -9.41
CA GLY A 424 -13.35 2.20 -9.38
C GLY A 424 -14.80 1.98 -9.85
N MET A 425 -15.69 2.93 -9.56
CA MET A 425 -17.04 2.99 -10.10
C MET A 425 -17.43 4.44 -10.35
N ASN A 426 -17.93 4.75 -11.55
CA ASN A 426 -18.41 6.08 -11.91
C ASN A 426 -19.76 5.99 -12.65
N ILE A 427 -20.60 6.99 -12.44
CA ILE A 427 -21.83 7.22 -13.20
C ILE A 427 -21.53 8.33 -14.20
N PHE A 428 -21.71 8.07 -15.49
CA PHE A 428 -21.50 9.08 -16.52
C PHE A 428 -22.82 9.44 -17.18
N ASP A 429 -23.16 10.74 -17.14
CA ASP A 429 -24.19 11.32 -17.99
C ASP A 429 -23.57 11.68 -19.34
N LEU A 430 -23.72 10.78 -20.30
CA LEU A 430 -23.21 10.93 -21.66
C LEU A 430 -23.95 12.04 -22.42
N HIS A 431 -25.22 12.29 -22.09
CA HIS A 431 -25.98 13.38 -22.72
C HIS A 431 -25.42 14.75 -22.30
N ALA A 432 -25.20 14.96 -21.00
CA ALA A 432 -24.53 16.15 -20.48
C ALA A 432 -23.09 16.24 -21.00
N TRP A 433 -22.35 15.12 -21.03
CA TRP A 433 -20.96 15.09 -21.52
C TRP A 433 -20.84 15.64 -22.95
N ARG A 434 -21.72 15.22 -23.86
CA ARG A 434 -21.70 15.68 -25.27
C ARG A 434 -21.87 17.20 -25.43
N GLN A 435 -22.38 17.89 -24.42
CA GLN A 435 -22.55 19.35 -24.41
C GLN A 435 -21.33 20.10 -23.85
N THR A 436 -20.25 19.39 -23.51
CA THR A 436 -19.04 19.95 -22.90
C THR A 436 -17.80 19.80 -23.79
N HIS A 437 -16.74 20.53 -23.46
CA HIS A 437 -15.42 20.43 -24.10
C HIS A 437 -14.43 19.55 -23.31
N ILE A 438 -14.93 18.58 -22.54
CA ILE A 438 -14.08 17.73 -21.68
C ILE A 438 -13.06 16.95 -22.50
N ARG A 439 -13.46 16.37 -23.63
CA ARG A 439 -12.56 15.62 -24.52
C ARG A 439 -11.45 16.50 -25.07
N ASP A 440 -11.79 17.68 -25.56
CA ASP A 440 -10.81 18.60 -26.17
C ASP A 440 -9.82 19.10 -25.10
N THR A 441 -10.32 19.37 -23.89
CA THR A 441 -9.49 19.70 -22.71
C THR A 441 -8.54 18.56 -22.38
N TYR A 442 -9.03 17.32 -22.38
CA TYR A 442 -8.23 16.13 -22.13
C TYR A 442 -7.13 15.95 -23.19
N HIS A 443 -7.45 16.13 -24.46
CA HIS A 443 -6.48 16.08 -25.55
C HIS A 443 -5.40 17.16 -25.42
N ALA A 444 -5.77 18.38 -25.00
CA ALA A 444 -4.80 19.44 -24.75
C ALA A 444 -3.80 19.04 -23.64
N TRP A 445 -4.29 18.50 -22.52
CA TRP A 445 -3.41 18.02 -21.45
C TRP A 445 -2.52 16.84 -21.87
N LEU A 446 -3.04 15.91 -22.67
CA LEU A 446 -2.22 14.82 -23.22
C LEU A 446 -1.08 15.33 -24.11
N LYS A 447 -1.35 16.35 -24.93
CA LYS A 447 -0.33 16.99 -25.76
C LYS A 447 0.78 17.63 -24.90
N GLU A 448 0.44 18.31 -23.81
CA GLU A 448 1.43 18.85 -22.87
C GLU A 448 2.30 17.76 -22.24
N VAL A 449 1.70 16.62 -21.86
CA VAL A 449 2.43 15.46 -21.33
C VAL A 449 3.37 14.88 -22.37
N PHE A 450 2.92 14.69 -23.61
CA PHE A 450 3.73 14.12 -24.68
C PHE A 450 4.79 15.08 -25.19
N ALA A 451 4.55 16.40 -25.17
CA ALA A 451 5.53 17.41 -25.52
C ALA A 451 6.79 17.35 -24.64
N HIS A 452 6.71 16.88 -23.40
CA HIS A 452 7.89 16.65 -22.55
C HIS A 452 8.79 15.50 -23.06
N PHE A 453 8.28 14.63 -23.93
CA PHE A 453 9.05 13.52 -24.51
C PHE A 453 9.61 13.82 -25.91
N LEU A 454 9.19 14.94 -26.52
CA LEU A 454 9.63 15.44 -27.82
C LEU A 454 10.66 16.54 -27.61
#